data_AF-A0A5C1YH21-F1
#
_entry.id   AF-A0A5C1YH21-F1
#
_cell.length_a   1.000
_cell.length_b   1.000
_cell.length_c   1.000
_cell.angle_alpha   90.00
_cell.angle_beta   90.00
_cell.angle_gamma   90.00
#
_symmetry.space_group_name_H-M   'P 1'
#
loop_
_entity.id
_entity.type
_entity.pdbx_description
1 polymer ?
#
loop_
_entity_poly.entity_id
_entity_poly.type
_entity_poly.pdbx_seq_one_letter_code
_entity_poly.pdbx_strand_id
1 'polypeptide(L)'
;MSTERHDPDRVLHLDPAGPLVSTSDDTSDLIGDAWANARDTVAVPVARLDPRFFDLASGFAGAVAQKFVNYRIRLAVVGDVTAYESASRAFRDWVRESNRGDHVWFVADEAALAERLRG
;
A
#
# COMPACT_ATOMS: atom_id res chain seq x y z
N MET A 1 15.12 23.88 10.16
CA MET A 1 14.21 23.91 9.00
C MET A 1 14.99 23.41 7.80
N SER A 2 14.88 22.12 7.50
CA SER A 2 15.46 21.52 6.30
C SER A 2 14.29 21.07 5.45
N THR A 3 14.12 21.71 4.30
CA THR A 3 13.26 21.21 3.23
C THR A 3 13.81 19.85 2.78
N GLU A 4 13.21 18.77 3.27
CA GLU A 4 13.31 17.46 2.64
C GLU A 4 12.77 17.62 1.21
N ARG A 5 13.69 17.64 0.25
CA ARG A 5 13.31 17.40 -1.14
C ARG A 5 12.73 15.98 -1.16
N HIS A 6 11.43 15.86 -1.42
CA HIS A 6 10.81 14.58 -1.72
C HIS A 6 11.49 14.03 -2.98
N ASP A 7 12.34 13.03 -2.81
CA ASP A 7 12.96 12.32 -3.91
C ASP A 7 11.95 11.29 -4.43
N PRO A 8 11.54 11.33 -5.72
CA PRO A 8 10.66 10.31 -6.30
C PRO A 8 11.25 8.89 -6.21
N ASP A 9 12.54 8.74 -5.93
CA ASP A 9 13.18 7.44 -5.73
C ASP A 9 12.84 6.77 -4.39
N ARG A 10 12.04 7.34 -3.49
CA ARG A 10 11.77 6.73 -2.16
C ARG A 10 10.77 5.57 -2.14
N VAL A 11 10.36 5.07 -3.30
CA VAL A 11 9.38 3.99 -3.45
C VAL A 11 10.06 2.65 -3.71
N LEU A 12 9.69 1.62 -2.94
CA LEU A 12 9.96 0.22 -3.26
C LEU A 12 8.83 -0.32 -4.13
N HIS A 13 9.09 -0.61 -5.40
CA HIS A 13 8.11 -1.21 -6.30
C HIS A 13 8.22 -2.73 -6.29
N LEU A 14 7.10 -3.41 -6.04
CA LEU A 14 7.03 -4.86 -6.19
C LEU A 14 6.75 -5.24 -7.64
N ASP A 15 7.51 -6.20 -8.16
CA ASP A 15 7.23 -6.84 -9.44
C ASP A 15 5.82 -7.49 -9.40
N PRO A 16 4.90 -7.13 -10.31
CA PRO A 16 3.56 -7.73 -10.38
C PRO A 16 3.53 -9.25 -10.57
N ALA A 17 4.61 -9.87 -11.07
CA ALA A 17 4.73 -11.31 -11.23
C ALA A 17 5.24 -12.06 -9.98
N GLY A 18 5.53 -11.34 -8.88
CA GLY A 18 6.05 -11.93 -7.65
C GLY A 18 5.01 -12.69 -6.78
N PRO A 19 5.47 -13.34 -5.70
CA PRO A 19 4.65 -14.24 -4.85
C PRO A 19 3.72 -13.52 -3.86
N LEU A 20 2.42 -13.81 -3.87
CA LEU A 20 1.40 -13.08 -3.08
C LEU A 20 1.81 -12.75 -1.63
N VAL A 21 1.49 -11.52 -1.20
CA VAL A 21 1.52 -11.08 0.19
C VAL A 21 0.28 -11.64 0.88
N SER A 22 0.46 -12.74 1.61
CA SER A 22 -0.63 -13.54 2.17
C SER A 22 -0.50 -13.80 3.67
N THR A 23 0.66 -13.46 4.23
CA THR A 23 0.99 -13.69 5.64
C THR A 23 1.52 -12.44 6.33
N SER A 24 1.54 -12.51 7.66
CA SER A 24 2.23 -11.54 8.50
C SER A 24 3.71 -11.45 8.15
N ASP A 25 4.36 -12.56 7.83
CA ASP A 25 5.80 -12.62 7.58
C ASP A 25 6.13 -11.98 6.23
N ASP A 26 5.35 -12.26 5.17
CA ASP A 26 5.49 -11.58 3.89
C ASP A 26 5.42 -10.05 4.06
N THR A 27 4.52 -9.57 4.92
CA THR A 27 4.39 -8.13 5.20
C THR A 27 5.62 -7.59 5.95
N SER A 28 6.17 -8.36 6.89
CA SER A 28 7.40 -7.98 7.60
C SER A 28 8.60 -7.91 6.66
N ASP A 29 8.69 -8.85 5.71
CA ASP A 29 9.76 -8.91 4.73
C ASP A 29 9.74 -7.66 3.83
N LEU A 30 8.56 -7.25 3.35
CA LEU A 30 8.40 -6.01 2.59
C LEU A 30 8.87 -4.76 3.35
N ILE A 31 8.59 -4.71 4.65
CA ILE A 31 9.01 -3.60 5.53
C ILE A 31 10.54 -3.64 5.72
N GLY A 32 11.10 -4.83 5.90
CA GLY A 32 12.55 -5.04 5.97
C GLY A 32 13.26 -4.58 4.69
N ASP A 33 12.73 -4.96 3.53
CA ASP A 33 13.25 -4.56 2.22
C ASP A 33 13.18 -3.04 2.02
N ALA A 34 12.07 -2.41 2.42
CA ALA A 34 11.94 -0.98 2.34
C ALA A 34 13.01 -0.25 3.17
N TRP A 35 13.24 -0.67 4.41
CA TRP A 35 14.32 -0.11 5.24
C TRP A 35 15.71 -0.38 4.68
N ALA A 36 15.99 -1.60 4.22
CA ALA A 36 17.28 -1.96 3.64
C ALA A 36 17.62 -1.08 2.43
N ASN A 37 16.60 -0.60 1.71
CA ASN A 37 16.73 0.26 0.54
C ASN A 37 16.44 1.74 0.84
N ALA A 38 16.32 2.15 2.11
CA ALA A 38 15.99 3.51 2.54
C ALA A 38 14.72 4.10 1.88
N ARG A 39 13.73 3.24 1.62
CA ARG A 39 12.43 3.57 1.04
C ARG A 39 11.42 3.83 2.17
N ASP A 40 10.59 4.83 1.98
CA ASP A 40 9.53 5.18 2.94
C ASP A 40 8.14 4.80 2.45
N THR A 41 8.04 4.34 1.21
CA THR A 41 6.80 3.95 0.54
C THR A 41 7.00 2.61 -0.15
N VAL A 42 6.03 1.71 -0.03
CA VAL A 42 6.02 0.41 -0.75
C VAL A 42 4.82 0.39 -1.69
N ALA A 43 5.09 0.28 -2.99
CA ALA A 43 4.09 0.11 -4.02
C ALA A 43 3.81 -1.39 -4.24
N VAL A 44 2.63 -1.82 -3.81
CA VAL A 44 2.15 -3.19 -3.92
C VAL A 44 1.07 -3.27 -5.00
N PRO A 45 1.33 -3.95 -6.13
CA PRO A 45 0.30 -4.20 -7.12
C PRO A 45 -0.89 -4.97 -6.53
N VAL A 46 -2.11 -4.62 -6.95
CA VAL A 46 -3.34 -5.33 -6.53
C VAL A 46 -3.23 -6.85 -6.71
N ALA A 47 -2.62 -7.29 -7.81
CA ALA A 47 -2.40 -8.70 -8.13
C ALA A 47 -1.45 -9.43 -7.16
N ARG A 48 -0.67 -8.70 -6.35
CA ARG A 48 0.26 -9.24 -5.36
C ARG A 48 -0.41 -9.41 -3.99
N LEU A 49 -1.62 -8.90 -3.78
CA LEU A 49 -2.33 -9.01 -2.51
C LEU A 49 -3.24 -10.23 -2.50
N ASP A 50 -3.20 -10.99 -1.40
CA ASP A 50 -4.13 -12.08 -1.17
C ASP A 50 -5.59 -11.57 -1.22
N PRO A 51 -6.55 -12.29 -1.83
CA PRO A 51 -7.95 -11.87 -1.90
C PRO A 51 -8.58 -11.49 -0.55
N ARG A 52 -8.11 -12.08 0.56
CA ARG A 52 -8.53 -11.72 1.93
C ARG A 52 -8.25 -10.25 2.26
N PHE A 53 -7.29 -9.61 1.61
CA PHE A 53 -7.02 -8.19 1.79
C PHE A 53 -8.23 -7.32 1.40
N PHE A 54 -8.99 -7.74 0.39
CA PHE A 54 -10.17 -7.01 -0.08
C PHE A 54 -11.45 -7.36 0.69
N ASP A 55 -11.41 -8.44 1.47
CA ASP A 55 -12.46 -8.80 2.43
C ASP A 55 -12.09 -8.30 3.84
N LEU A 56 -12.60 -7.12 4.21
CA LEU A 56 -12.32 -6.52 5.52
C LEU A 56 -12.80 -7.38 6.71
N ALA A 57 -13.77 -8.26 6.52
CA ALA A 57 -14.23 -9.17 7.58
C ALA A 57 -13.15 -10.20 7.96
N SER A 58 -12.20 -10.48 7.06
CA SER A 58 -11.06 -11.36 7.33
C SER A 58 -10.08 -10.78 8.36
N GLY A 59 -10.09 -9.45 8.56
CA GLY A 59 -9.11 -8.73 9.38
C GLY A 59 -7.71 -8.62 8.77
N PHE A 60 -7.46 -9.23 7.60
CA PHE A 60 -6.13 -9.27 7.00
C PHE A 60 -5.65 -7.89 6.55
N ALA A 61 -6.51 -7.12 5.87
CA ALA A 61 -6.18 -5.77 5.41
C ALA A 61 -5.78 -4.84 6.58
N GLY A 62 -6.51 -4.94 7.69
CA GLY A 62 -6.23 -4.18 8.92
C GLY A 62 -4.88 -4.57 9.52
N ALA A 63 -4.56 -5.87 9.59
CA ALA A 63 -3.27 -6.35 10.10
C ALA A 63 -2.10 -5.88 9.23
N VAL A 64 -2.23 -5.94 7.90
CA VAL A 64 -1.23 -5.43 6.96
C VAL A 64 -1.04 -3.92 7.14
N ALA A 65 -2.12 -3.14 7.06
CA ALA A 65 -2.08 -1.69 7.20
C ALA A 65 -1.50 -1.25 8.56
N GLN A 66 -1.89 -1.92 9.64
CA GLN A 66 -1.39 -1.61 10.98
C GLN A 66 0.12 -1.81 11.09
N LYS A 67 0.69 -2.84 10.44
CA LYS A 67 2.15 -3.00 10.39
C LYS A 67 2.81 -1.80 9.70
N PHE A 68 2.38 -1.46 8.49
CA PHE A 68 2.91 -0.30 7.77
C PHE A 68 2.87 0.99 8.61
N VAL A 69 1.74 1.24 9.29
CA VAL A 69 1.60 2.37 10.23
C VAL A 69 2.60 2.28 11.39
N ASN A 70 2.68 1.14 12.08
CA ASN A 70 3.58 0.94 13.23
C ASN A 70 5.05 1.19 12.86
N TYR A 71 5.44 0.80 11.66
CA TYR A 71 6.81 0.93 11.15
C TYR A 71 7.06 2.24 10.40
N ARG A 72 6.06 3.13 10.33
CA ARG A 72 6.11 4.42 9.64
C ARG A 72 6.53 4.31 8.17
N ILE A 73 6.10 3.24 7.51
CA ILE A 73 6.24 3.05 6.07
C ILE A 73 4.86 3.22 5.45
N ARG A 74 4.79 3.96 4.36
CA ARG A 74 3.56 4.14 3.59
C ARG A 74 3.30 2.93 2.71
N LEU A 75 2.07 2.43 2.74
CA LEU A 75 1.59 1.42 1.80
C LEU A 75 0.87 2.10 0.64
N ALA A 76 1.30 1.86 -0.59
CA ALA A 76 0.57 2.21 -1.80
C ALA A 76 0.07 0.95 -2.48
N VAL A 77 -1.24 0.73 -2.50
CA VAL A 77 -1.89 -0.32 -3.29
C VAL A 77 -2.10 0.22 -4.71
N VAL A 78 -1.44 -0.38 -5.68
CA VAL A 78 -1.40 0.10 -7.07
C VAL A 78 -2.20 -0.82 -7.98
N GLY A 79 -3.23 -0.28 -8.64
CA GLY A 79 -4.08 -1.00 -9.58
C GLY A 79 -5.58 -0.77 -9.35
N ASP A 80 -6.38 -1.31 -10.26
CA ASP A 80 -7.84 -1.18 -10.21
C ASP A 80 -8.46 -2.02 -9.08
N VAL A 81 -9.16 -1.34 -8.17
CA VAL A 81 -9.95 -1.96 -7.08
C VAL A 81 -11.45 -1.73 -7.22
N THR A 82 -11.91 -1.17 -8.35
CA THR A 82 -13.31 -0.77 -8.58
C THR A 82 -14.29 -1.93 -8.37
N ALA A 83 -13.91 -3.15 -8.76
CA ALA A 83 -14.71 -4.35 -8.54
C ALA A 83 -14.94 -4.64 -7.06
N TYR A 84 -13.89 -4.52 -6.23
CA TYR A 84 -13.96 -4.72 -4.78
C TYR A 84 -14.76 -3.60 -4.09
N GLU A 85 -14.56 -2.34 -4.50
CA GLU A 85 -15.34 -1.21 -4.01
C GLU A 85 -16.82 -1.32 -4.39
N SER A 86 -17.14 -1.88 -5.55
CA SER A 86 -18.51 -2.11 -6.00
C SER A 86 -19.18 -3.22 -5.20
N ALA A 87 -18.45 -4.28 -4.87
CA ALA A 87 -18.94 -5.43 -4.12
C ALA A 87 -19.09 -5.18 -2.61
N SER A 88 -18.29 -4.28 -2.02
CA SER A 88 -18.26 -4.05 -0.57
C SER A 88 -18.27 -2.56 -0.23
N ARG A 89 -19.36 -2.12 0.42
CA ARG A 89 -19.45 -0.76 0.97
C ARG A 89 -18.36 -0.51 2.02
N ALA A 90 -18.09 -1.49 2.89
CA ALA A 90 -17.08 -1.36 3.93
C ALA A 90 -15.68 -1.14 3.31
N PHE A 91 -15.34 -1.90 2.28
CA PHE A 91 -14.08 -1.72 1.56
C PHE A 91 -14.00 -0.35 0.88
N ARG A 92 -15.07 0.08 0.18
CA ARG A 92 -15.15 1.41 -0.42
C ARG A 92 -14.97 2.54 0.60
N ASP A 93 -15.64 2.44 1.75
CA ASP A 93 -15.53 3.45 2.81
C ASP A 93 -14.11 3.47 3.40
N TRP A 94 -13.46 2.29 3.52
CA TRP A 94 -12.06 2.19 3.92
C TRP A 94 -11.11 2.82 2.91
N VAL A 95 -11.24 2.51 1.61
CA VAL A 95 -10.43 3.13 0.54
C VAL A 95 -10.51 4.66 0.59
N ARG A 96 -11.73 5.20 0.76
CA ARG A 96 -11.95 6.65 0.87
C ARG A 96 -11.29 7.25 2.10
N GLU A 97 -11.36 6.60 3.25
CA GLU A 97 -10.70 7.06 4.48
C GLU A 97 -9.18 6.98 4.36
N SER A 98 -8.66 5.84 3.90
CA SER A 98 -7.23 5.62 3.66
C SER A 98 -6.64 6.68 2.73
N ASN A 99 -7.32 6.97 1.61
CA ASN A 99 -6.90 8.00 0.65
C ASN A 99 -7.01 9.44 1.18
N ARG A 100 -7.60 9.69 2.36
CA ARG A 100 -7.50 10.99 3.05
C ARG A 100 -6.30 11.08 4.00
N GLY A 101 -5.78 9.94 4.45
CA GLY A 101 -4.61 9.88 5.30
C GLY A 101 -3.30 9.73 4.53
N ASP A 102 -2.21 9.60 5.29
CA ASP A 102 -0.84 9.57 4.74
C ASP A 102 -0.21 8.17 4.76
N HIS A 103 -0.86 7.16 5.33
CA HIS A 103 -0.24 5.86 5.59
C HIS A 103 -0.61 4.76 4.59
N VAL A 104 -1.82 4.79 4.05
CA VAL A 104 -2.32 3.79 3.10
C VAL A 104 -2.99 4.50 1.95
N TRP A 105 -2.50 4.30 0.73
CA TRP A 105 -3.06 4.86 -0.48
C TRP A 105 -3.50 3.77 -1.44
N PHE A 106 -4.59 4.04 -2.15
CA PHE A 106 -5.09 3.26 -3.27
C PHE A 106 -5.03 4.16 -4.50
N VAL A 107 -4.23 3.76 -5.49
CA VAL A 107 -3.99 4.53 -6.71
C VAL A 107 -4.16 3.63 -7.92
N ALA A 108 -4.68 4.19 -9.02
CA ALA A 108 -5.03 3.41 -10.21
C ALA A 108 -3.79 2.82 -10.91
N ASP A 109 -2.67 3.53 -10.88
CA ASP A 109 -1.43 3.16 -11.56
C ASP A 109 -0.22 3.90 -10.94
N GLU A 110 0.97 3.61 -11.48
CA GLU A 110 2.23 4.22 -11.07
C GLU A 110 2.29 5.74 -11.33
N ALA A 111 1.57 6.22 -12.35
CA ALA A 111 1.54 7.65 -12.66
C ALA A 111 0.75 8.42 -11.59
N ALA A 112 -0.39 7.88 -11.16
CA ALA A 112 -1.18 8.41 -10.05
C ALA A 112 -0.40 8.36 -8.73
N LEU A 113 0.40 7.30 -8.48
CA LEU A 113 1.30 7.25 -7.34
C LEU A 113 2.33 8.39 -7.36
N ALA A 114 3.01 8.56 -8.50
CA ALA A 114 4.03 9.59 -8.67
C ALA A 114 3.46 11.02 -8.54
N GLU A 115 2.25 11.26 -9.04
CA GLU A 115 1.54 12.54 -8.85
C GLU A 115 1.26 12.78 -7.37
N ARG A 116 0.76 11.76 -6.66
CA ARG A 116 0.42 11.85 -5.25
C ARG A 116 1.63 12.10 -4.35
N LEU A 117 2.81 11.60 -4.70
CA LEU A 117 4.07 11.83 -3.97
C LEU A 117 4.65 13.23 -4.18
N ARG A 118 4.17 14.00 -5.17
CA ARG A 118 4.63 15.38 -5.43
C ARG A 118 3.82 16.44 -4.68
N GLY A 119 2.60 16.11 -4.26
CA GLY A 119 1.70 16.99 -3.51
C GLY A 119 2.00 16.97 -2.02
#